data_AF-A0A259PEK9-F1
#
_entry.id   AF-A0A259PEK9-F1
#
_cell.length_a   1.000
_cell.length_b   1.000
_cell.length_c   1.000
_cell.angle_alpha   90.00
_cell.angle_beta   90.00
_cell.angle_gamma   90.00
#
_symmetry.space_group_name_H-M   'P 1'
#
loop_
_entity.id
_entity.type
_entity.pdbx_description
1 polymer ?
#
loop_
_entity_poly.entity_id
_entity_poly.type
_entity_poly.pdbx_seq_one_letter_code
_entity_poly.pdbx_strand_id
1 'polypeptide(L)' 'MRPTYIPSPSQGVWYLGPVPIRAYALSILLGIVIATLWTQRRWAARGRDPEQVLDIVFWAVPFGIVG' A
#
# COMPACT_ATOMS: atom_id res chain seq x y z
N MET A 1 -22.95 16.24 23.20
CA MET A 1 -21.51 16.50 22.99
C MET A 1 -20.99 15.38 22.08
N ARG A 2 -20.52 15.69 20.87
CA ARG A 2 -19.94 14.67 19.98
C ARG A 2 -18.57 14.26 20.55
N PRO A 3 -18.23 12.96 20.62
CA PRO A 3 -16.95 12.54 21.18
C PRO A 3 -15.78 13.17 20.40
N THR A 4 -14.86 13.83 21.12
CA THR A 4 -13.68 14.53 20.58
C THR A 4 -12.45 13.62 20.48
N TYR A 5 -12.62 12.30 20.60
CA TYR A 5 -11.52 11.35 20.53
C TYR A 5 -11.86 10.22 19.56
N ILE A 6 -10.90 9.87 18.72
CA ILE A 6 -10.92 8.62 17.97
C ILE A 6 -10.41 7.57 18.95
N PRO A 7 -11.22 6.57 19.34
CA PRO A 7 -10.75 5.51 20.21
C PRO A 7 -9.58 4.80 19.55
N SER A 8 -8.48 4.59 20.28
CA SER A 8 -7.35 3.83 19.76
C SER A 8 -7.83 2.40 19.46
N PRO A 9 -7.52 1.85 18.28
CA PRO A 9 -7.91 0.49 17.95
C PRO A 9 -7.35 -0.48 19.00
N SER A 10 -8.22 -1.31 19.57
CA SER A 10 -7.88 -2.26 20.63
C SER A 10 -6.95 -3.38 20.15
N GLN A 11 -6.87 -3.62 18.84
CA GLN A 11 -6.05 -4.64 18.19
C GLN A 11 -5.50 -4.08 16.87
N GLY A 12 -4.20 -3.78 16.82
CA GLY A 12 -3.48 -3.39 15.59
C GLY A 12 -2.78 -4.55 14.89
N VAL A 13 -2.87 -5.76 15.46
CA VAL A 13 -2.18 -6.96 15.02
C VAL A 13 -3.21 -8.08 14.88
N TRP A 14 -3.26 -8.70 13.71
CA TRP A 14 -4.04 -9.90 13.42
C TRP A 14 -3.08 -11.07 13.30
N TYR A 15 -3.32 -12.13 14.05
CA TYR A 15 -2.48 -13.33 14.01
C TYR A 15 -3.03 -14.29 12.96
N LEU A 16 -2.32 -14.43 11.84
CA LEU A 16 -2.58 -15.48 10.86
C LEU A 16 -1.71 -16.69 11.22
N GLY A 17 -2.21 -17.52 12.14
CA GLY A 17 -1.40 -18.57 12.77
C GLY A 17 -0.22 -17.97 13.55
N PRO A 18 1.04 -18.37 13.30
CA PRO A 18 2.21 -17.81 13.99
C PRO A 18 2.63 -16.43 13.45
N VAL A 19 2.01 -15.92 12.38
CA VAL A 19 2.44 -14.68 11.70
C VAL A 19 1.61 -13.49 12.17
N PRO A 20 2.19 -12.52 12.90
CA PRO A 20 1.51 -11.29 13.26
C PRO A 20 1.45 -10.33 12.06
N ILE A 21 0.25 -10.09 11.53
CA ILE A 21 -0.02 -9.12 10.46
C ILE A 21 -0.50 -7.82 11.08
N ARG A 22 0.18 -6.72 10.80
CA ARG A 22 -0.20 -5.40 11.33
C ARG A 22 -1.18 -4.73 10.38
N ALA A 23 -2.20 -4.07 10.91
CA ALA A 23 -3.21 -3.38 10.09
C ALA A 23 -2.58 -2.34 9.15
N TYR A 24 -1.56 -1.61 9.62
CA TYR A 24 -0.85 -0.64 8.78
C TYR A 24 -0.11 -1.28 7.61
N ALA A 25 0.38 -2.52 7.75
CA ALA A 25 1.10 -3.20 6.68
C ALA A 25 0.16 -3.46 5.50
N LEU A 26 -1.10 -3.79 5.81
CA LEU A 26 -2.15 -3.93 4.80
C LEU A 26 -2.54 -2.57 4.22
N SER A 27 -2.59 -1.51 5.02
CA SER A 27 -2.82 -0.15 4.52
C SER A 27 -1.72 0.30 3.54
N ILE A 28 -0.45 -0.01 3.83
CA ILE A 28 0.68 0.27 2.94
C ILE A 28 0.56 -0.53 1.65
N LEU A 29 0.32 -1.84 1.74
CA LEU A 29 0.17 -2.71 0.58
C LEU A 29 -0.97 -2.23 -0.34
N LEU A 30 -2.12 -1.89 0.26
CA LEU A 30 -3.26 -1.34 -0.46
C LEU A 30 -2.90 -0.01 -1.15
N GLY A 31 -2.20 0.89 -0.45
CA GLY A 31 -1.71 2.14 -1.02
C GLY A 31 -0.81 1.92 -2.24
N ILE A 32 0.12 0.96 -2.17
CA ILE A 32 1.01 0.59 -3.28
C ILE A 32 0.20 0.08 -4.48
N VAL A 33 -0.78 -0.80 -4.26
CA VAL A 33 -1.62 -1.34 -5.32
C VAL A 33 -2.42 -0.22 -6.00
N ILE A 34 -3.09 0.63 -5.22
CA ILE A 34 -3.87 1.75 -5.76
C ILE A 34 -2.98 2.73 -6.53
N ALA A 35 -1.81 3.09 -5.98
CA ALA A 35 -0.87 4.00 -6.62
C ALA A 35 -0.35 3.43 -7.95
N THR A 36 0.00 2.14 -7.97
CA THR A 36 0.45 1.43 -9.18
C THR A 36 -0.65 1.44 -10.25
N LEU A 37 -1.87 1.03 -9.91
CA LEU A 37 -2.99 0.99 -10.85
C LEU A 37 -3.33 2.37 -11.41
N TRP A 38 -3.31 3.40 -10.55
CA TRP A 38 -3.57 4.76 -10.98
C TRP A 38 -2.45 5.27 -11.90
N THR A 39 -1.20 4.99 -11.55
CA THR A 39 -0.04 5.37 -12.37
C THR A 39 -0.08 4.67 -13.73
N GLN A 40 -0.36 3.37 -13.78
CA GLN A 40 -0.54 2.61 -15.01
C GLN A 40 -1.62 3.22 -15.91
N ARG A 41 -2.80 3.51 -15.35
CA ARG A 41 -3.90 4.16 -16.11
C ARG A 41 -3.47 5.51 -16.67
N ARG A 42 -2.76 6.32 -15.89
CA ARG A 42 -2.25 7.64 -16.32
C ARG A 42 -1.13 7.50 -17.36
N TRP A 43 -0.32 6.45 -17.27
CA TRP A 43 0.79 6.17 -18.19
C TRP A 43 0.26 5.70 -19.54
N ALA A 44 -0.69 4.76 -19.53
CA ALA A 44 -1.40 4.29 -20.71
C ALA A 44 -2.14 5.42 -21.43
N ALA A 45 -2.80 6.32 -20.69
CA ALA A 45 -3.45 7.50 -21.27
C ALA A 45 -2.47 8.47 -21.97
N ARG A 46 -1.17 8.35 -21.70
CA ARG A 46 -0.09 9.11 -22.36
C ARG A 46 0.53 8.34 -23.54
N GLY A 47 -0.06 7.21 -23.95
CA GLY A 47 0.44 6.35 -25.03
C GLY A 47 1.71 5.58 -24.67
N ARG A 48 2.04 5.46 -23.37
CA ARG A 48 3.18 4.70 -22.88
C ARG A 48 2.76 3.32 -22.44
N ASP A 49 3.72 2.40 -22.42
CA ASP A 49 3.49 1.04 -21.96
C ASP A 49 3.24 1.00 -20.43
N PRO A 50 2.05 0.58 -19.97
CA PRO A 50 1.76 0.45 -18.55
C PRO A 50 2.56 -0.65 -17.84
N GLU A 51 3.18 -1.61 -18.54
CA GLU A 51 4.04 -2.62 -17.91
C GLU A 51 5.31 -2.00 -17.31
N GLN A 52 5.85 -0.95 -17.93
CA GLN A 52 7.02 -0.23 -17.40
C GLN A 52 6.80 0.28 -15.96
N VAL A 53 5.56 0.61 -15.60
CA VAL A 53 5.24 1.05 -14.23
C VAL A 53 5.45 -0.10 -13.24
N LEU A 54 5.12 -1.33 -13.61
CA LEU A 54 5.34 -2.50 -12.77
C LEU A 54 6.84 -2.78 -12.59
N ASP A 55 7.63 -2.65 -13.65
CA ASP A 55 9.08 -2.82 -13.57
C ASP A 55 9.72 -1.83 -12.59
N ILE A 56 9.26 -0.57 -12.61
CA ILE A 56 9.72 0.46 -11.67
C ILE A 56 9.29 0.12 -10.25
N VAL A 57 8.02 -0.21 -10.04
CA VAL A 57 7.45 -0.52 -8.72
C VAL A 57 8.14 -1.74 -8.10
N PHE A 58 8.48 -2.74 -8.91
CA PHE A 58 9.15 -3.97 -8.48
C PHE A 58 10.47 -3.68 -7.75
N TRP A 59 11.25 -2.70 -8.23
CA TRP A 59 12.48 -2.28 -7.56
C TRP A 59 12.23 -1.21 -6.50
N ALA A 60 11.36 -0.23 -6.79
CA ALA A 60 11.12 0.91 -5.90
C ALA A 60 10.55 0.50 -4.54
N VAL A 61 9.66 -0.50 -4.48
CA VAL A 61 9.04 -0.92 -3.21
C VAL A 61 10.05 -1.56 -2.25
N PRO A 62 10.85 -2.58 -2.64
CA PRO A 62 11.91 -3.11 -1.79
C PRO A 62 12.91 -2.04 -1.34
N PHE A 63 13.38 -1.18 -2.25
CA PHE A 63 14.31 -0.11 -1.88
C PHE A 63 13.68 0.90 -0.91
N GLY A 64 12.39 1.20 -1.03
CA GLY A 64 11.66 2.05 -0.08
C GLY A 64 11.37 1.40 1.27
N ILE A 65 11.44 0.06 1.38
CA ILE A 65 11.31 -0.66 2.66
C ILE A 65 12.68 -0.79 3.35
N VAL A 66 13.76 -0.95 2.58
CA VAL A 66 15.12 -1.14 3.11
C VAL A 66 15.82 0.19 3.47
N GLY A 67 15.59 1.24 2.69
CA GLY A 67 16.19 2.57 2.89
C GLY A 67 15.64 3.31 4.09
#